data_AF-A0A642ESX3-F1
#
_entry.id   AF-A0A642ESX3-F1
#
_cell.length_a   1.000
_cell.length_b   1.000
_cell.length_c   1.000
_cell.angle_alpha   90.00
_cell.angle_beta   90.00
_cell.angle_gamma   90.00
#
_symmetry.space_group_name_H-M   'P 1'
#
loop_
_entity.id
_entity.type
_entity.pdbx_description
1 polymer ?
#
loop_
_entity_poly.entity_id
_entity_poly.type
_entity_poly.pdbx_seq_one_letter_code
_entity_poly.pdbx_strand_id
1 'polypeptide(L)'
;MKIKILFFICIVLSSIDITNAQNIVTKKTYWDWGNSRLHEIFTVIAGTGTRHGSYKEYDKNGMLLISANYNHGALHGLCVGYFGTPQNYISKSTNYLNGEKNGVEKNYNLGSSGHYLIEECVYKKDEMIEKTSYYTDVKYKGRKKSHAKLVDDKQFNTNWYQNGQIEYEGVLQVTPGNYGNVTTPIQYTRYSEAGALMEKLNDNIISFYAEDGKTITQKENLSTDVIEYYDNGTLTKSIKILKEDGDEYYEVSLYKNNSIYSKKVVDRNGNDAELIKKEKQLALQYDSLYNRLKEMLHSNVSMNITKMVFANPDRVYCRKGQYESSGKFSALEAIIRTHEKELDDVVRQRNEYTERGFKRNDGKYYKSVEQIKEYIDKISQNFMQKYDTLSVMKKIAEQINDDLYYIECSYTYYTGQQGYKDNVPGKHKNAYKAYISTTEYLTSNMEGKNLSETLTMLQQYATISSKMRKWYNMKITPIEKLFKKTEIPETQLNIFMNNDVE
;
A
#
# COMPACT_ATOMS: atom_id res chain seq x y z
N MET A 1 -9.96 -10.01 91.11
CA MET A 1 -11.02 -10.19 92.14
C MET A 1 -12.35 -10.20 91.39
N LYS A 2 -12.92 -11.38 91.09
CA LYS A 2 -14.19 -11.93 91.62
C LYS A 2 -15.39 -10.98 91.38
N ILE A 3 -16.55 -11.30 90.81
CA ILE A 3 -17.38 -12.49 90.50
C ILE A 3 -18.53 -11.92 89.62
N LYS A 4 -18.81 -12.38 88.39
CA LYS A 4 -19.80 -13.40 87.95
C LYS A 4 -21.25 -13.29 88.52
N ILE A 5 -22.24 -13.33 87.59
CA ILE A 5 -23.56 -14.03 87.65
C ILE A 5 -24.86 -13.20 87.68
N LEU A 6 -25.65 -13.45 86.61
CA LEU A 6 -27.11 -13.54 86.39
C LEU A 6 -28.06 -12.46 86.94
N PHE A 7 -28.86 -11.81 86.11
CA PHE A 7 -30.14 -12.25 85.47
C PHE A 7 -31.33 -12.40 86.45
N PHE A 8 -32.42 -11.74 86.03
CA PHE A 8 -33.85 -12.00 86.28
C PHE A 8 -34.67 -11.03 87.16
N ILE A 9 -35.84 -10.65 86.60
CA ILE A 9 -37.07 -10.07 87.19
C ILE A 9 -37.08 -8.54 87.35
N CYS A 10 -38.10 -7.74 86.95
CA CYS A 10 -39.20 -7.80 85.98
C CYS A 10 -39.95 -6.45 86.13
N ILE A 11 -40.23 -5.80 84.98
CA ILE A 11 -41.50 -5.13 84.65
C ILE A 11 -41.80 -3.73 85.27
N VAL A 12 -42.19 -2.83 84.35
CA VAL A 12 -42.90 -1.54 84.47
C VAL A 12 -42.07 -0.27 84.66
N LEU A 13 -41.46 0.20 83.58
CA LEU A 13 -41.62 1.59 83.09
C LEU A 13 -41.65 1.48 81.55
N SER A 14 -42.82 1.21 80.98
CA SER A 14 -43.61 2.21 80.27
C SER A 14 -42.87 2.86 79.10
N SER A 15 -42.98 2.19 77.94
CA SER A 15 -43.42 2.79 76.68
C SER A 15 -42.99 4.23 76.41
N ILE A 16 -42.04 4.40 75.49
CA ILE A 16 -42.26 5.07 74.20
C ILE A 16 -41.26 4.42 73.20
N ASP A 17 -41.65 3.31 72.59
CA ASP A 17 -41.21 3.08 71.21
C ASP A 17 -42.23 3.84 70.37
N ILE A 18 -41.88 5.07 69.95
CA ILE A 18 -42.56 5.67 68.79
C ILE A 18 -42.20 4.76 67.62
N THR A 19 -43.02 3.74 67.40
CA THR A 19 -43.33 3.34 66.04
C THR A 19 -43.89 4.59 65.39
N ASN A 20 -43.02 5.34 64.70
CA ASN A 20 -43.45 6.30 63.70
C ASN A 20 -44.09 5.47 62.60
N ALA A 21 -45.34 5.04 62.82
CA ALA A 21 -46.18 4.50 61.80
C ALA A 21 -46.32 5.63 60.79
N GLN A 22 -45.56 5.54 59.69
CA GLN A 22 -45.63 6.52 58.63
C GLN A 22 -47.09 6.62 58.22
N ASN A 23 -47.66 7.83 58.29
CA ASN A 23 -49.05 8.04 57.94
C ASN A 23 -49.16 7.95 56.40
N ILE A 24 -49.74 6.87 55.89
CA ILE A 24 -49.83 6.56 54.46
C ILE A 24 -51.22 6.94 53.94
N VAL A 25 -51.27 7.69 52.83
CA VAL A 25 -52.50 8.12 52.16
C VAL A 25 -52.62 7.47 50.79
N THR A 26 -53.77 6.87 50.49
CA THR A 26 -54.09 6.35 49.16
C THR A 26 -54.61 7.47 48.25
N LYS A 27 -54.04 7.56 47.06
CA LYS A 27 -54.45 8.47 45.97
C LYS A 27 -54.96 7.65 44.79
N LYS A 28 -55.91 8.22 44.06
CA LYS A 28 -56.49 7.65 42.84
C LYS A 28 -56.54 8.73 41.76
N THR A 29 -56.28 8.34 40.52
CA THR A 29 -56.49 9.16 39.33
C THR A 29 -57.41 8.42 38.37
N TYR A 30 -58.08 9.15 37.48
CA TYR A 30 -59.10 8.60 36.60
C TYR A 30 -58.89 9.10 35.17
N TRP A 31 -59.26 8.29 34.19
CA TRP A 31 -59.21 8.63 32.77
C TRP A 31 -60.32 9.62 32.36
N ASP A 32 -61.38 9.72 33.15
CA ASP A 32 -62.58 10.51 32.89
C ASP A 32 -62.91 11.44 34.06
N TRP A 33 -63.57 12.56 33.75
CA TRP A 33 -64.05 13.51 34.77
C TRP A 33 -65.10 12.93 35.71
N GLY A 34 -65.82 11.89 35.29
CA GLY A 34 -66.81 11.19 36.10
C GLY A 34 -66.21 10.29 37.18
N ASN A 35 -64.87 10.16 37.25
CA ASN A 35 -64.16 9.25 38.15
C ASN A 35 -64.63 7.78 38.02
N SER A 36 -65.05 7.37 36.83
CA SER A 36 -65.61 6.02 36.59
C SER A 36 -64.56 5.03 36.07
N ARG A 37 -63.49 5.51 35.44
CA ARG A 37 -62.42 4.69 34.85
C ARG A 37 -61.11 4.95 35.57
N LEU A 38 -60.76 4.07 36.51
CA LEU A 38 -59.52 4.17 37.28
C LEU A 38 -58.31 4.16 36.35
N HIS A 39 -57.39 5.11 36.52
CA HIS A 39 -56.12 5.18 35.81
C HIS A 39 -55.00 4.65 36.71
N GLU A 40 -54.75 5.29 37.85
CA GLU A 40 -53.76 4.83 38.83
C GLU A 40 -54.34 4.80 40.23
N ILE A 41 -53.83 3.89 41.07
CA ILE A 41 -54.02 3.88 42.51
C ILE A 41 -52.67 3.68 43.19
N PHE A 42 -52.33 4.57 44.12
CA PHE A 42 -51.02 4.54 44.75
C PHE A 42 -51.04 5.13 46.15
N THR A 43 -50.07 4.74 46.97
CA THR A 43 -49.92 5.24 48.33
C THR A 43 -48.76 6.24 48.44
N VAL A 44 -48.93 7.29 49.25
CA VAL A 44 -47.93 8.32 49.51
C VAL A 44 -47.76 8.56 51.00
N ILE A 45 -46.58 9.06 51.39
CA ILE A 45 -46.37 9.59 52.75
C ILE A 45 -47.20 10.88 52.89
N ALA A 46 -48.04 10.94 53.92
CA ALA A 46 -48.87 12.10 54.21
C ALA A 46 -48.00 13.37 54.33
N GLY A 47 -48.45 14.46 53.69
CA GLY A 47 -47.78 15.76 53.74
C GLY A 47 -46.61 15.94 52.76
N THR A 48 -46.00 14.88 52.22
CA THR A 48 -44.90 15.01 51.25
C THR A 48 -45.31 14.70 49.81
N GLY A 49 -46.33 13.85 49.63
CA GLY A 49 -46.70 13.35 48.30
C GLY A 49 -45.73 12.31 47.72
N THR A 50 -44.69 11.94 48.46
CA THR A 50 -43.70 10.93 48.06
C THR A 50 -44.32 9.54 48.04
N ARG A 51 -44.22 8.82 46.91
CA ARG A 51 -44.74 7.43 46.78
C ARG A 51 -44.09 6.51 47.83
N HIS A 52 -44.92 5.78 48.57
CA HIS A 52 -44.48 4.80 49.57
C HIS A 52 -45.58 3.75 49.76
N GLY A 53 -45.27 2.47 49.56
CA GLY A 53 -46.23 1.36 49.52
C GLY A 53 -46.67 0.98 48.10
N SER A 54 -47.89 0.48 47.94
CA SER A 54 -48.39 -0.10 46.69
C SER A 54 -48.68 0.94 45.59
N TYR A 55 -48.45 0.55 44.34
CA TYR A 55 -48.83 1.27 43.13
C TYR A 55 -49.46 0.30 42.13
N LYS A 56 -50.57 0.70 41.50
CA LYS A 56 -51.15 0.00 40.35
C LYS A 56 -51.61 0.99 39.29
N GLU A 57 -51.49 0.58 38.04
CA GLU A 57 -51.87 1.34 36.85
C GLU A 57 -52.75 0.49 35.94
N TYR A 58 -53.77 1.10 35.34
CA TYR A 58 -54.79 0.46 34.52
C TYR A 58 -54.98 1.19 33.19
N ASP A 59 -55.23 0.42 32.13
CA ASP A 59 -55.56 0.98 30.82
C ASP A 59 -56.97 1.62 30.81
N LYS A 60 -57.33 2.26 29.68
CA LYS A 60 -58.64 2.89 29.49
C LYS A 60 -59.85 1.93 29.59
N ASN A 61 -59.61 0.62 29.49
CA ASN A 61 -60.60 -0.44 29.58
C ASN A 61 -60.63 -1.08 31.00
N GLY A 62 -59.79 -0.62 31.93
CA GLY A 62 -59.68 -1.13 33.29
C GLY A 62 -58.79 -2.37 33.43
N MET A 63 -58.01 -2.74 32.41
CA MET A 63 -57.07 -3.85 32.46
C MET A 63 -55.77 -3.41 33.18
N LEU A 64 -55.26 -4.24 34.08
CA LEU A 64 -54.06 -3.94 34.84
C LEU A 64 -52.85 -3.89 33.89
N LEU A 65 -52.04 -2.83 33.99
CA LEU A 65 -50.82 -2.63 33.21
C LEU A 65 -49.58 -2.80 34.08
N ILE A 66 -49.57 -2.25 35.30
CA ILE A 66 -48.43 -2.28 36.22
C ILE A 66 -48.89 -2.51 37.65
N SER A 67 -48.14 -3.30 38.41
CA SER A 67 -48.22 -3.42 39.87
C SER A 67 -46.82 -3.32 40.46
N ALA A 68 -46.59 -2.36 41.36
CA ALA A 68 -45.29 -2.12 41.96
C ALA A 68 -45.40 -1.72 43.43
N ASN A 69 -44.25 -1.66 44.10
CA ASN A 69 -44.14 -1.05 45.43
C ASN A 69 -43.04 0.00 45.42
N TYR A 70 -43.22 1.03 46.23
CA TYR A 70 -42.28 2.13 46.42
C TYR A 70 -41.82 2.20 47.87
N ASN A 71 -40.55 2.52 48.07
CA ASN A 71 -39.97 2.88 49.35
C ASN A 71 -39.37 4.28 49.23
N HIS A 72 -40.00 5.28 49.87
CA HIS A 72 -39.54 6.68 49.87
C HIS A 72 -39.27 7.25 48.46
N GLY A 73 -40.18 6.99 47.53
CA GLY A 73 -40.12 7.49 46.16
C GLY A 73 -39.35 6.60 45.18
N ALA A 74 -38.59 5.62 45.67
CA ALA A 74 -37.85 4.67 44.84
C ALA A 74 -38.59 3.33 44.71
N LEU A 75 -38.50 2.66 43.56
CA LEU A 75 -39.06 1.31 43.39
C LEU A 75 -38.42 0.32 44.38
N HIS A 76 -39.21 -0.53 44.99
CA HIS A 76 -38.73 -1.46 46.01
C HIS A 76 -39.57 -2.74 46.02
N GLY A 77 -38.93 -3.90 46.00
CA GLY A 77 -39.58 -5.20 45.84
C GLY A 77 -39.97 -5.50 44.39
N LEU A 78 -40.97 -6.37 44.23
CA LEU A 78 -41.41 -6.85 42.93
C LEU A 78 -42.25 -5.79 42.18
N CYS A 79 -41.83 -5.48 40.97
CA CYS A 79 -42.59 -4.73 39.97
C CYS A 79 -43.03 -5.68 38.86
N VAL A 80 -44.31 -5.68 38.52
CA VAL A 80 -44.91 -6.58 37.52
C VAL A 80 -45.62 -5.73 36.46
N GLY A 81 -45.21 -5.89 35.22
CA GLY A 81 -45.93 -5.40 34.04
C GLY A 81 -46.81 -6.50 33.45
N TYR A 82 -47.93 -6.11 32.87
CA TYR A 82 -48.93 -7.01 32.30
C TYR A 82 -49.19 -6.68 30.82
N PHE A 83 -49.70 -7.64 30.07
CA PHE A 83 -50.09 -7.44 28.66
C PHE A 83 -51.38 -6.62 28.48
N GLY A 84 -52.05 -6.21 29.56
CA GLY A 84 -53.37 -5.58 29.49
C GLY A 84 -54.40 -6.54 28.89
N THR A 85 -54.52 -7.74 29.47
CA THR A 85 -55.55 -8.72 29.10
C THR A 85 -56.43 -9.05 30.31
N PRO A 86 -57.68 -9.51 30.13
CA PRO A 86 -58.55 -9.89 31.25
C PRO A 86 -57.97 -10.98 32.17
N GLN A 87 -57.09 -11.84 31.63
CA GLN A 87 -56.43 -12.91 32.36
C GLN A 87 -55.22 -12.43 33.18
N ASN A 88 -54.85 -11.14 33.10
CA ASN A 88 -53.69 -10.55 33.76
C ASN A 88 -52.38 -11.33 33.47
N TYR A 89 -52.16 -11.67 32.20
CA TYR A 89 -50.89 -12.27 31.79
C TYR A 89 -49.75 -11.29 32.02
N ILE A 90 -48.72 -11.74 32.73
CA ILE A 90 -47.52 -10.96 33.04
C ILE A 90 -46.72 -10.80 31.75
N SER A 91 -46.32 -9.59 31.41
CA SER A 91 -45.34 -9.35 30.34
C SER A 91 -43.92 -9.35 30.90
N LYS A 92 -43.75 -8.82 32.10
CA LYS A 92 -42.45 -8.66 32.75
C LYS A 92 -42.59 -8.63 34.27
N SER A 93 -41.64 -9.20 34.99
CA SER A 93 -41.52 -9.01 36.44
C SER A 93 -40.08 -8.73 36.82
N THR A 94 -39.80 -7.67 37.57
CA THR A 94 -38.44 -7.23 37.97
C THR A 94 -38.41 -6.93 39.45
N ASN A 95 -37.39 -7.43 40.16
CA ASN A 95 -37.13 -7.06 41.55
C ASN A 95 -36.26 -5.79 41.64
N TYR A 96 -36.69 -4.86 42.48
CA TYR A 96 -35.98 -3.62 42.75
C TYR A 96 -35.57 -3.52 44.22
N LEU A 97 -34.43 -2.90 44.48
CA LEU A 97 -34.00 -2.50 45.82
C LEU A 97 -33.66 -1.01 45.78
N ASN A 98 -34.56 -0.18 46.32
CA ASN A 98 -34.38 1.28 46.42
C ASN A 98 -34.06 1.96 45.07
N GLY A 99 -34.79 1.59 44.03
CA GLY A 99 -34.72 2.19 42.70
C GLY A 99 -33.84 1.42 41.72
N GLU A 100 -32.90 0.61 42.21
CA GLU A 100 -32.00 -0.21 41.39
C GLU A 100 -32.57 -1.60 41.18
N LYS A 101 -32.40 -2.20 39.99
CA LYS A 101 -32.70 -3.61 39.78
C LYS A 101 -31.79 -4.47 40.65
N ASN A 102 -32.40 -5.35 41.43
CA ASN A 102 -31.68 -6.24 42.33
C ASN A 102 -32.48 -7.52 42.54
N GLY A 103 -31.95 -8.64 42.05
CA GLY A 103 -32.62 -9.94 42.03
C GLY A 103 -33.11 -10.33 40.64
N VAL A 104 -34.13 -11.20 40.59
CA VAL A 104 -34.58 -11.82 39.34
C VAL A 104 -35.50 -10.89 38.55
N GLU A 105 -35.27 -10.82 37.24
CA GLU A 105 -36.16 -10.29 36.22
C GLU A 105 -36.63 -11.43 35.31
N LYS A 106 -37.92 -11.49 34.99
CA LYS A 106 -38.50 -12.48 34.07
C LYS A 106 -39.26 -11.76 32.98
N ASN A 107 -38.99 -12.11 31.73
CA ASN A 107 -39.69 -11.60 30.56
C ASN A 107 -40.51 -12.72 29.93
N TYR A 108 -41.76 -12.43 29.62
CA TYR A 108 -42.72 -13.37 29.06
C TYR A 108 -43.20 -12.89 27.70
N ASN A 109 -43.63 -13.82 26.87
CA ASN A 109 -44.32 -13.52 25.62
C ASN A 109 -45.75 -14.08 25.66
N LEU A 110 -46.65 -13.41 24.93
CA LEU A 110 -48.02 -13.85 24.71
C LEU A 110 -48.21 -14.12 23.21
N GLY A 111 -48.13 -15.38 22.82
CA GLY A 111 -48.27 -15.81 21.43
C GLY A 111 -49.49 -16.68 21.20
N SER A 112 -49.65 -17.19 19.96
CA SER A 112 -50.70 -18.15 19.60
C SER A 112 -50.70 -19.42 20.47
N SER A 113 -49.55 -19.78 21.03
CA SER A 113 -49.36 -20.92 21.93
C SER A 113 -49.48 -20.56 23.42
N GLY A 114 -50.02 -19.39 23.75
CA GLY A 114 -50.29 -18.92 25.11
C GLY A 114 -49.20 -18.03 25.70
N HIS A 115 -49.22 -17.91 27.02
CA HIS A 115 -48.30 -17.11 27.84
C HIS A 115 -47.11 -17.96 28.32
N TYR A 116 -45.87 -17.54 28.02
CA TYR A 116 -44.68 -18.33 28.34
C TYR A 116 -43.42 -17.50 28.57
N LEU A 117 -42.53 -18.02 29.42
CA LEU A 117 -41.24 -17.41 29.74
C LEU A 117 -40.29 -17.46 28.54
N ILE A 118 -39.70 -16.33 28.19
CA ILE A 118 -38.70 -16.24 27.11
C ILE A 118 -37.29 -15.99 27.65
N GLU A 119 -37.19 -15.34 28.80
CA GLU A 119 -35.93 -14.93 29.37
C GLU A 119 -36.02 -14.71 30.88
N GLU A 120 -34.96 -15.08 31.60
CA GLU A 120 -34.75 -14.76 33.00
C GLU A 120 -33.36 -14.11 33.17
N CYS A 121 -33.30 -12.96 33.82
CA CYS A 121 -32.07 -12.22 34.10
C CYS A 121 -31.91 -12.04 35.62
N VAL A 122 -30.68 -12.06 36.12
CA VAL A 122 -30.38 -11.73 37.52
C VAL A 122 -29.56 -10.45 37.55
N TYR A 123 -30.01 -9.49 38.36
CA TYR A 123 -29.37 -8.19 38.52
C TYR A 123 -28.80 -8.01 39.92
N LYS A 124 -27.70 -7.27 40.02
CA LYS A 124 -27.13 -6.77 41.27
C LYS A 124 -26.77 -5.30 41.07
N LYS A 125 -27.51 -4.39 41.71
CA LYS A 125 -27.34 -2.93 41.56
C LYS A 125 -27.35 -2.48 40.08
N ASP A 126 -28.43 -2.79 39.38
CA ASP A 126 -28.62 -2.54 37.94
C ASP A 126 -27.69 -3.28 36.97
N GLU A 127 -26.60 -3.90 37.44
CA GLU A 127 -25.73 -4.74 36.63
C GLU A 127 -26.33 -6.13 36.44
N MET A 128 -26.48 -6.58 35.19
CA MET A 128 -26.91 -7.93 34.87
C MET A 128 -25.75 -8.90 35.07
N ILE A 129 -25.92 -9.88 35.97
CA ILE A 129 -24.90 -10.88 36.30
C ILE A 129 -25.23 -12.27 35.75
N GLU A 130 -26.48 -12.52 35.36
CA GLU A 130 -26.90 -13.81 34.81
C GLU A 130 -28.03 -13.59 33.81
N LYS A 131 -28.04 -14.39 32.74
CA LYS A 131 -29.12 -14.41 31.74
C LYS A 131 -29.35 -15.83 31.28
N THR A 132 -30.62 -16.25 31.29
CA THR A 132 -31.09 -17.51 30.72
C THR A 132 -32.16 -17.21 29.69
N SER A 133 -32.00 -17.70 28.46
CA SER A 133 -33.01 -17.62 27.42
C SER A 133 -33.61 -19.00 27.16
N TYR A 134 -34.89 -19.04 26.80
CA TYR A 134 -35.64 -20.26 26.59
C TYR A 134 -36.08 -20.41 25.14
N TYR A 135 -36.26 -21.66 24.70
CA TYR A 135 -36.90 -21.93 23.42
C TYR A 135 -38.37 -21.50 23.44
N THR A 136 -38.83 -20.91 22.35
CA THR A 136 -40.19 -20.39 22.19
C THR A 136 -41.06 -21.26 21.28
N ASP A 137 -40.44 -22.17 20.51
CA ASP A 137 -41.12 -23.17 19.70
C ASP A 137 -42.05 -24.03 20.57
N VAL A 138 -43.27 -24.25 20.07
CA VAL A 138 -44.34 -24.93 20.83
C VAL A 138 -43.89 -26.28 21.41
N LYS A 139 -43.09 -27.03 20.64
CA LYS A 139 -42.59 -28.36 21.03
C LYS A 139 -41.53 -28.34 22.13
N TYR A 140 -40.74 -27.26 22.24
CA TYR A 140 -39.56 -27.18 23.11
C TYR A 140 -39.63 -26.08 24.16
N LYS A 141 -40.80 -25.44 24.27
CA LYS A 141 -41.08 -24.35 25.21
C LYS A 141 -40.66 -24.70 26.64
N GLY A 142 -39.98 -23.76 27.29
CA GLY A 142 -39.49 -23.91 28.67
C GLY A 142 -38.15 -24.63 28.78
N ARG A 143 -37.62 -25.22 27.69
CA ARG A 143 -36.23 -25.70 27.66
C ARG A 143 -35.27 -24.53 27.53
N LYS A 144 -34.15 -24.58 28.24
CA LYS A 144 -33.07 -23.59 28.11
C LYS A 144 -32.49 -23.66 26.70
N LYS A 145 -32.30 -22.49 26.10
CA LYS A 145 -31.62 -22.30 24.82
C LYS A 145 -30.19 -21.82 25.05
N SER A 146 -30.02 -20.86 25.95
CA SER A 146 -28.72 -20.36 26.36
C SER A 146 -28.75 -19.89 27.80
N HIS A 147 -27.59 -19.92 28.43
CA HIS A 147 -27.36 -19.46 29.78
C HIS A 147 -25.99 -18.82 29.83
N ALA A 148 -25.91 -17.66 30.46
CA ALA A 148 -24.66 -16.97 30.66
C ALA A 148 -24.61 -16.35 32.04
N LYS A 149 -23.46 -16.47 32.70
CA LYS A 149 -23.22 -15.99 34.06
C LYS A 149 -21.90 -15.26 34.14
N LEU A 150 -21.95 -14.03 34.63
CA LEU A 150 -20.82 -13.17 34.89
C LEU A 150 -20.29 -13.42 36.31
N VAL A 151 -19.00 -13.72 36.42
CA VAL A 151 -18.27 -13.79 37.68
C VAL A 151 -16.98 -13.00 37.48
N ASP A 152 -16.87 -11.86 38.16
CA ASP A 152 -15.79 -10.91 38.02
C ASP A 152 -15.59 -10.47 36.55
N ASP A 153 -14.45 -10.80 35.94
CA ASP A 153 -14.06 -10.48 34.57
C ASP A 153 -14.30 -11.64 33.58
N LYS A 154 -15.04 -12.67 34.00
CA LYS A 154 -15.30 -13.88 33.22
C LYS A 154 -16.79 -14.15 33.02
N GLN A 155 -17.15 -14.50 31.81
CA GLN A 155 -18.50 -14.95 31.47
C GLN A 155 -18.51 -16.44 31.14
N PHE A 156 -19.25 -17.21 31.92
CA PHE A 156 -19.52 -18.63 31.69
C PHE A 156 -20.75 -18.74 30.81
N ASN A 157 -20.66 -19.47 29.71
CA ASN A 157 -21.72 -19.61 28.73
C ASN A 157 -22.02 -21.07 28.47
N THR A 158 -23.30 -21.40 28.37
CA THR A 158 -23.78 -22.70 27.94
C THR A 158 -24.92 -22.50 26.95
N ASN A 159 -24.84 -23.15 25.79
CA ASN A 159 -25.92 -23.22 24.81
C ASN A 159 -26.37 -24.66 24.68
N TRP A 160 -27.66 -24.86 24.42
CA TRP A 160 -28.25 -26.18 24.23
C TRP A 160 -28.95 -26.23 22.89
N TYR A 161 -28.97 -27.42 22.29
CA TYR A 161 -29.87 -27.79 21.21
C TYR A 161 -31.31 -27.96 21.72
N GLN A 162 -32.26 -27.98 20.79
CA GLN A 162 -33.69 -28.18 21.11
C GLN A 162 -33.96 -29.53 21.80
N ASN A 163 -33.14 -30.55 21.50
CA ASN A 163 -33.22 -31.87 22.13
C ASN A 163 -32.73 -31.87 23.60
N GLY A 164 -32.09 -30.79 24.06
CA GLY A 164 -31.56 -30.62 25.41
C GLY A 164 -30.08 -30.97 25.57
N GLN A 165 -29.42 -31.46 24.53
CA GLN A 165 -27.97 -31.66 24.53
C GLN A 165 -27.23 -30.32 24.49
N ILE A 166 -26.05 -30.26 25.11
CA ILE A 166 -25.20 -29.08 25.10
C ILE A 166 -24.63 -28.91 23.68
N GLU A 167 -24.74 -27.71 23.12
CA GLU A 167 -24.11 -27.31 21.87
C GLU A 167 -22.74 -26.68 22.12
N TYR A 168 -22.66 -25.85 23.16
CA TYR A 168 -21.49 -25.05 23.50
C TYR A 168 -21.40 -24.88 25.00
N GLU A 169 -20.21 -25.02 25.56
CA GLU A 169 -19.88 -24.63 26.92
C GLU A 169 -18.53 -23.92 26.91
N GLY A 170 -18.45 -22.72 27.49
CA GLY A 170 -17.20 -21.96 27.43
C GLY A 170 -17.09 -20.82 28.43
N VAL A 171 -15.86 -20.38 28.62
CA VAL A 171 -15.50 -19.23 29.45
C VAL A 171 -14.89 -18.16 28.56
N LEU A 172 -15.42 -16.96 28.64
CA LEU A 172 -15.00 -15.81 27.86
C LEU A 172 -14.43 -14.75 28.81
N GLN A 173 -13.35 -14.10 28.39
CA GLN A 173 -12.88 -12.87 29.03
C GLN A 173 -13.84 -11.74 28.65
N VAL A 174 -14.26 -10.94 29.63
CA VAL A 174 -15.08 -9.74 29.41
C VAL A 174 -14.44 -8.50 29.99
N THR A 175 -14.71 -7.36 29.37
CA THR A 175 -14.30 -6.06 29.93
C THR A 175 -15.23 -5.70 31.10
N PRO A 176 -14.69 -5.27 32.26
CA PRO A 176 -15.49 -4.87 33.41
C PRO A 176 -16.56 -3.83 33.04
N GLY A 177 -17.77 -4.00 33.58
CA GLY A 177 -18.88 -3.05 33.42
C GLY A 177 -19.78 -3.24 32.20
N ASN A 178 -19.57 -4.27 31.37
CA ASN A 178 -20.43 -4.55 30.21
C ASN A 178 -20.70 -6.04 30.01
N TYR A 179 -21.91 -6.47 30.34
CA TYR A 179 -22.42 -7.77 29.90
C TYR A 179 -22.51 -7.79 28.36
N GLY A 180 -21.82 -8.72 27.70
CA GLY A 180 -21.95 -8.96 26.25
C GLY A 180 -20.89 -8.35 25.32
N ASN A 181 -19.98 -7.49 25.79
CA ASN A 181 -18.81 -7.06 25.00
C ASN A 181 -17.67 -8.08 25.15
N VAL A 182 -17.87 -9.23 24.52
CA VAL A 182 -16.94 -10.38 24.51
C VAL A 182 -15.64 -10.01 23.80
N THR A 183 -14.49 -10.23 24.44
CA THR A 183 -13.18 -9.91 23.85
C THR A 183 -12.46 -11.15 23.33
N THR A 184 -12.35 -12.21 24.14
CA THR A 184 -11.56 -13.39 23.76
C THR A 184 -12.04 -14.65 24.49
N PRO A 185 -12.26 -15.77 23.78
CA PRO A 185 -12.51 -17.07 24.42
C PRO A 185 -11.27 -17.54 25.21
N ILE A 186 -11.46 -17.95 26.46
CA ILE A 186 -10.39 -18.51 27.30
C ILE A 186 -10.34 -20.03 27.10
N GLN A 187 -11.50 -20.67 27.16
CA GLN A 187 -11.69 -22.09 26.93
C GLN A 187 -13.12 -22.33 26.45
N TYR A 188 -13.31 -23.32 25.60
CA TYR A 188 -14.65 -23.80 25.26
C TYR A 188 -14.64 -25.22 24.74
N THR A 189 -15.82 -25.82 24.74
CA THR A 189 -16.11 -27.10 24.11
C THR A 189 -17.38 -26.96 23.29
N ARG A 190 -17.37 -27.48 22.06
CA ARG A 190 -18.53 -27.56 21.17
C ARG A 190 -18.85 -29.01 20.86
N TYR A 191 -20.13 -29.30 20.79
CA TYR A 191 -20.65 -30.63 20.52
C TYR A 191 -21.61 -30.59 19.34
N SER A 192 -21.80 -31.72 18.67
CA SER A 192 -22.86 -31.92 17.69
C SER A 192 -24.20 -32.16 18.38
N GLU A 193 -25.31 -32.11 17.62
CA GLU A 193 -26.65 -32.43 18.12
C GLU A 193 -26.82 -33.89 18.56
N ALA A 194 -25.87 -34.77 18.23
CA ALA A 194 -25.80 -36.14 18.74
C ALA A 194 -24.97 -36.26 20.03
N GLY A 195 -24.26 -35.20 20.44
CA GLY A 195 -23.44 -35.14 21.64
C GLY A 195 -21.98 -35.52 21.42
N ALA A 196 -21.56 -35.68 20.16
CA ALA A 196 -20.16 -35.92 19.82
C ALA A 196 -19.37 -34.62 19.97
N LEU A 197 -18.18 -34.70 20.57
CA LEU A 197 -17.25 -33.57 20.69
C LEU A 197 -16.76 -33.15 19.29
N MET A 198 -16.89 -31.87 18.95
CA MET A 198 -16.53 -31.34 17.62
C MET A 198 -15.28 -30.45 17.67
N GLU A 199 -15.21 -29.59 18.68
CA GLU A 199 -14.18 -28.57 18.78
C GLU A 199 -13.92 -28.25 20.26
N LYS A 200 -12.66 -28.06 20.62
CA LYS A 200 -12.27 -27.71 21.99
C LYS A 200 -11.11 -26.73 21.99
N LEU A 201 -11.30 -25.58 22.64
CA LEU A 201 -10.20 -24.67 22.99
C LEU A 201 -9.76 -24.92 24.42
N ASN A 202 -8.49 -25.28 24.59
CA ASN A 202 -7.83 -25.33 25.89
C ASN A 202 -6.34 -24.98 25.74
N ASP A 203 -5.76 -24.27 26.70
CA ASP A 203 -4.34 -23.88 26.70
C ASP A 203 -3.86 -23.25 25.37
N ASN A 204 -4.65 -22.33 24.80
CA ASN A 204 -4.42 -21.68 23.50
C ASN A 204 -4.34 -22.65 22.30
N ILE A 205 -4.82 -23.90 22.45
CA ILE A 205 -4.89 -24.88 21.38
C ILE A 205 -6.35 -25.17 21.07
N ILE A 206 -6.77 -24.92 19.83
CA ILE A 206 -8.06 -25.37 19.30
C ILE A 206 -7.84 -26.77 18.72
N SER A 207 -8.57 -27.77 19.23
CA SER A 207 -8.58 -29.13 18.71
C SER A 207 -9.90 -29.41 18.01
N PHE A 208 -9.84 -29.94 16.80
CA PHE A 208 -10.98 -30.37 16.00
C PHE A 208 -11.07 -31.89 15.97
N TYR A 209 -12.29 -32.41 16.03
CA TYR A 209 -12.56 -33.83 16.16
C TYR A 209 -13.39 -34.35 14.97
N ALA A 210 -13.22 -35.62 14.66
CA ALA A 210 -14.05 -36.34 13.70
C ALA A 210 -15.47 -36.58 14.24
N GLU A 211 -16.36 -37.10 13.39
CA GLU A 211 -17.76 -37.39 13.76
C GLU A 211 -17.90 -38.37 14.95
N ASP A 212 -16.88 -39.20 15.20
CA ASP A 212 -16.82 -40.11 16.34
C ASP A 212 -16.65 -39.41 17.70
N GLY A 213 -16.33 -38.11 17.69
CA GLY A 213 -16.07 -37.29 18.87
C GLY A 213 -14.82 -37.66 19.67
N LYS A 214 -13.92 -38.46 19.09
CA LYS A 214 -12.73 -39.00 19.78
C LYS A 214 -11.45 -38.76 18.99
N THR A 215 -11.52 -38.91 17.67
CA THR A 215 -10.35 -38.81 16.80
C THR A 215 -10.08 -37.35 16.48
N ILE A 216 -8.89 -36.87 16.84
CA ILE A 216 -8.45 -35.51 16.48
C ILE A 216 -8.07 -35.49 15.00
N THR A 217 -8.58 -34.51 14.26
CA THR A 217 -8.29 -34.29 12.84
C THR A 217 -7.38 -33.09 12.62
N GLN A 218 -7.46 -32.09 13.49
CA GLN A 218 -6.66 -30.86 13.38
C GLN A 218 -6.42 -30.24 14.76
N LYS A 219 -5.26 -29.59 14.93
CA LYS A 219 -4.98 -28.70 16.06
C LYS A 219 -4.44 -27.36 15.57
N GLU A 220 -4.87 -26.28 16.18
CA GLU A 220 -4.37 -24.92 15.93
C GLU A 220 -3.81 -24.34 17.22
N ASN A 221 -2.53 -24.02 17.24
CA ASN A 221 -1.88 -23.37 18.36
C ASN A 221 -1.84 -21.85 18.13
N LEU A 222 -2.64 -21.13 18.90
CA LEU A 222 -2.81 -19.67 18.80
C LEU A 222 -1.58 -18.89 19.31
N SER A 223 -0.65 -19.54 20.03
CA SER A 223 0.57 -18.91 20.54
C SER A 223 1.76 -19.05 19.59
N THR A 224 1.78 -20.11 18.77
CA THR A 224 2.89 -20.40 17.84
C THR A 224 2.52 -20.25 16.37
N ASP A 225 1.26 -19.94 16.07
CA ASP A 225 0.69 -19.91 14.72
C ASP A 225 0.97 -21.21 13.93
N VAL A 226 0.87 -22.35 14.63
CA VAL A 226 1.07 -23.69 14.05
C VAL A 226 -0.27 -24.41 13.92
N ILE A 227 -0.54 -24.92 12.72
CA ILE A 227 -1.67 -25.77 12.42
C ILE A 227 -1.16 -27.18 12.14
N GLU A 228 -1.68 -28.16 12.85
CA GLU A 228 -1.34 -29.58 12.71
C GLU A 228 -2.54 -30.35 12.16
N TYR A 229 -2.29 -31.27 11.23
CA TYR A 229 -3.30 -32.15 10.64
C TYR A 229 -2.99 -33.60 10.94
N TYR A 230 -4.03 -34.34 11.30
CA TYR A 230 -3.94 -35.71 11.76
C TYR A 230 -4.80 -36.63 10.88
N ASP A 231 -4.26 -37.79 10.53
CA ASP A 231 -4.99 -38.89 9.90
C ASP A 231 -5.03 -40.07 10.87
N ASN A 232 -6.23 -40.46 11.30
CA ASN A 232 -6.45 -41.49 12.32
C ASN A 232 -5.56 -41.35 13.56
N GLY A 233 -5.41 -40.12 14.05
CA GLY A 233 -4.58 -39.79 15.23
C GLY A 233 -3.07 -39.70 14.96
N THR A 234 -2.61 -39.93 13.73
CA THR A 234 -1.20 -39.77 13.34
C THR A 234 -0.98 -38.41 12.69
N LEU A 235 0.01 -37.63 13.16
CA LEU A 235 0.37 -36.35 12.55
C LEU A 235 0.90 -36.58 11.13
N THR A 236 0.28 -35.95 10.14
CA THR A 236 0.65 -36.08 8.72
C THR A 236 1.23 -34.79 8.14
N LYS A 237 0.78 -33.63 8.64
CA LYS A 237 1.18 -32.32 8.13
C LYS A 237 1.16 -31.29 9.25
N SER A 238 2.12 -30.37 9.25
CA SER A 238 2.04 -29.13 10.01
C SER A 238 2.31 -27.93 9.11
N ILE A 239 1.69 -26.81 9.44
CA ILE A 239 1.87 -25.52 8.78
C ILE A 239 2.18 -24.51 9.87
N LYS A 240 3.37 -23.89 9.80
CA LYS A 240 3.72 -22.75 10.64
C LYS A 240 3.65 -21.47 9.82
N ILE A 241 2.90 -20.48 10.31
CA ILE A 241 2.79 -19.17 9.66
C ILE A 241 4.03 -18.34 10.05
N LEU A 242 4.68 -17.77 9.04
CA LEU A 242 5.86 -16.91 9.17
C LEU A 242 5.50 -15.53 8.61
N LYS A 243 5.78 -14.47 9.36
CA LYS A 243 5.53 -13.08 8.94
C LYS A 243 6.86 -12.36 8.78
N GLU A 244 7.18 -11.91 7.57
CA GLU A 244 8.43 -11.23 7.23
C GLU A 244 8.12 -10.01 6.34
N ASP A 245 8.55 -8.81 6.73
CA ASP A 245 8.40 -7.57 5.94
C ASP A 245 6.98 -7.27 5.42
N GLY A 246 5.95 -7.74 6.14
CA GLY A 246 4.54 -7.58 5.78
C GLY A 246 3.98 -8.67 4.87
N ASP A 247 4.81 -9.61 4.42
CA ASP A 247 4.40 -10.81 3.69
C ASP A 247 4.19 -12.01 4.63
N GLU A 248 3.24 -12.88 4.28
CA GLU A 248 2.99 -14.14 4.97
C GLU A 248 3.53 -15.33 4.16
N TYR A 249 4.34 -16.14 4.82
CA TYR A 249 4.88 -17.40 4.30
C TYR A 249 4.43 -18.56 5.19
N TYR A 250 4.42 -19.76 4.60
CA TYR A 250 3.95 -20.96 5.25
C TYR A 250 5.05 -22.01 5.20
N GLU A 251 5.58 -22.35 6.37
CA GLU A 251 6.46 -23.49 6.54
C GLU A 251 5.60 -24.75 6.63
N VAL A 252 5.59 -25.54 5.55
CA VAL A 252 4.84 -26.80 5.46
C VAL A 252 5.79 -27.95 5.75
N SER A 253 5.51 -28.70 6.81
CA SER A 253 6.22 -29.95 7.14
C SER A 253 5.30 -31.15 6.92
N LEU A 254 5.80 -32.18 6.24
CA LEU A 254 5.10 -33.44 6.00
C LEU A 254 5.75 -34.56 6.82
N TYR A 255 4.92 -35.38 7.43
CA TYR A 255 5.33 -36.39 8.41
C TYR A 255 5.02 -37.80 7.91
N LYS A 256 5.96 -38.72 8.17
CA LYS A 256 5.79 -40.17 7.97
C LYS A 256 6.47 -40.86 9.14
N ASN A 257 5.75 -41.75 9.83
CA ASN A 257 6.24 -42.43 11.04
C ASN A 257 6.79 -41.44 12.09
N ASN A 258 6.03 -40.37 12.36
CA ASN A 258 6.40 -39.28 13.29
C ASN A 258 7.72 -38.55 12.98
N SER A 259 8.24 -38.70 11.76
CA SER A 259 9.46 -38.03 11.31
C SER A 259 9.15 -37.15 10.10
N ILE A 260 9.74 -35.95 10.09
CA ILE A 260 9.59 -35.02 8.96
C ILE A 260 10.37 -35.59 7.78
N TYR A 261 9.67 -35.90 6.68
CA TYR A 261 10.32 -36.37 5.43
C TYR A 261 10.38 -35.27 4.37
N SER A 262 9.61 -34.20 4.54
CA SER A 262 9.64 -33.03 3.66
C SER A 262 9.33 -31.78 4.44
N LYS A 263 10.08 -30.71 4.19
CA LYS A 263 9.89 -29.39 4.79
C LYS A 263 10.14 -28.34 3.71
N LYS A 264 9.20 -27.44 3.50
CA LYS A 264 9.31 -26.35 2.51
C LYS A 264 8.70 -25.07 3.07
N VAL A 265 9.23 -23.93 2.66
CA VAL A 265 8.63 -22.62 2.93
C VAL A 265 8.04 -22.10 1.63
N VAL A 266 6.74 -21.80 1.65
CA VAL A 266 6.00 -21.37 0.46
C VAL A 266 5.22 -20.09 0.70
N ASP A 267 4.90 -19.36 -0.36
CA ASP A 267 3.90 -18.30 -0.31
C ASP A 267 2.47 -18.87 -0.21
N ARG A 268 1.47 -17.99 -0.16
CA ARG A 268 0.05 -18.38 -0.16
C ARG A 268 -0.39 -19.19 -1.38
N ASN A 269 0.33 -19.08 -2.49
CA ASN A 269 0.04 -19.79 -3.74
C ASN A 269 0.81 -21.12 -3.87
N GLY A 270 1.67 -21.46 -2.90
CA GLY A 270 2.48 -22.68 -2.92
C GLY A 270 3.82 -22.54 -3.66
N ASN A 271 4.22 -21.32 -4.04
CA ASN A 271 5.51 -21.06 -4.68
C ASN A 271 6.63 -21.05 -3.65
N ASP A 272 7.84 -21.46 -4.05
CA ASP A 272 9.01 -21.50 -3.19
C ASP A 272 9.43 -20.11 -2.70
N ALA A 273 9.52 -19.94 -1.37
CA ALA A 273 9.82 -18.65 -0.76
C ALA A 273 11.25 -18.19 -1.01
N GLU A 274 12.24 -19.09 -1.08
CA GLU A 274 13.63 -18.71 -1.37
C GLU A 274 13.76 -18.21 -2.81
N LEU A 275 13.07 -18.84 -3.75
CA LEU A 275 13.03 -18.40 -5.14
C LEU A 275 12.43 -16.99 -5.25
N ILE A 276 11.29 -16.74 -4.61
CA ILE A 276 10.65 -15.41 -4.58
C ILE A 276 11.58 -14.37 -3.98
N LYS A 277 12.23 -14.68 -2.85
CA LYS A 277 13.20 -13.77 -2.20
C LYS A 277 14.35 -13.41 -3.14
N LYS A 278 14.90 -14.41 -3.83
CA LYS A 278 15.97 -14.22 -4.82
C LYS A 278 15.51 -13.35 -6.00
N GLU A 279 14.31 -13.57 -6.51
CA GLU A 279 13.74 -12.76 -7.60
C GLU A 279 13.49 -11.30 -7.17
N LYS A 280 12.95 -11.08 -5.97
CA LYS A 280 12.79 -9.72 -5.41
C LYS A 280 14.13 -9.01 -5.27
N GLN A 281 15.16 -9.70 -4.77
CA GLN A 281 16.50 -9.13 -4.65
C GLN A 281 17.09 -8.76 -6.01
N LEU A 282 16.91 -9.61 -7.03
CA LEU A 282 17.36 -9.33 -8.39
C LEU A 282 16.61 -8.15 -9.02
N ALA A 283 15.30 -8.01 -8.75
CA ALA A 283 14.53 -6.85 -9.19
C ALA A 283 15.06 -5.55 -8.58
N LEU A 284 15.33 -5.53 -7.26
CA LEU A 284 15.92 -4.37 -6.59
C LEU A 284 17.32 -4.02 -7.14
N GLN A 285 18.15 -5.04 -7.40
CA GLN A 285 19.45 -4.83 -8.04
C GLN A 285 19.30 -4.24 -9.44
N TYR A 286 18.36 -4.75 -10.24
CA TYR A 286 18.08 -4.22 -11.56
C TYR A 286 17.61 -2.77 -11.50
N ASP A 287 16.69 -2.43 -10.59
CA ASP A 287 16.16 -1.07 -10.43
C ASP A 287 17.27 -0.08 -10.07
N SER A 288 18.16 -0.47 -9.16
CA SER A 288 19.33 0.34 -8.80
C SER A 288 20.25 0.60 -10.01
N LEU A 289 20.57 -0.46 -10.78
CA LEU A 289 21.38 -0.33 -11.99
C LEU A 289 20.68 0.48 -13.07
N TYR A 290 19.36 0.33 -13.22
CA TYR A 290 18.56 1.05 -14.19
C TYR A 290 18.45 2.54 -13.87
N ASN A 291 18.36 2.90 -12.60
CA ASN A 291 18.43 4.29 -12.16
C ASN A 291 19.81 4.89 -12.42
N ARG A 292 20.89 4.17 -12.11
CA ARG A 292 22.25 4.59 -12.48
C ARG A 292 22.40 4.77 -14.00
N LEU A 293 21.83 3.85 -14.79
CA LEU A 293 21.81 3.99 -16.25
C LEU A 293 21.03 5.24 -16.68
N LYS A 294 19.90 5.57 -16.06
CA LYS A 294 19.14 6.80 -16.34
C LYS A 294 19.94 8.06 -16.02
N GLU A 295 20.69 8.08 -14.93
CA GLU A 295 21.57 9.20 -14.57
C GLU A 295 22.71 9.38 -15.59
N MET A 296 23.32 8.29 -16.03
CA MET A 296 24.40 8.31 -17.03
C MET A 296 23.88 8.62 -18.45
N LEU A 297 22.73 8.05 -18.81
CA LEU A 297 22.08 8.15 -20.11
C LEU A 297 20.55 8.14 -19.92
N HIS A 298 19.96 9.34 -19.84
CA HIS A 298 18.51 9.49 -19.71
C HIS A 298 17.72 8.70 -20.76
N SER A 299 16.50 8.26 -20.43
CA SER A 299 15.59 7.54 -21.36
C SER A 299 15.17 8.36 -22.57
N ASN A 300 15.40 9.66 -22.48
CA ASN A 300 15.13 10.63 -23.51
C ASN A 300 16.44 11.01 -24.23
N VAL A 301 17.50 10.21 -24.12
CA VAL A 301 18.74 10.34 -24.90
C VAL A 301 18.49 9.90 -26.34
N SER A 302 17.59 10.64 -27.00
CA SER A 302 17.84 11.25 -28.32
C SER A 302 18.74 12.50 -28.17
N MET A 303 19.19 12.80 -26.95
CA MET A 303 20.09 13.90 -26.63
C MET A 303 21.37 13.83 -27.48
N ASN A 304 21.34 14.70 -28.48
CA ASN A 304 22.45 15.34 -29.18
C ASN A 304 22.92 14.74 -30.49
N ILE A 305 22.60 13.51 -30.87
CA ILE A 305 22.81 13.08 -32.28
C ILE A 305 21.77 13.75 -33.19
N THR A 306 20.52 13.91 -32.73
CA THR A 306 19.50 14.68 -33.46
C THR A 306 19.73 16.20 -33.41
N LYS A 307 20.57 16.70 -32.48
CA LYS A 307 21.07 18.10 -32.48
C LYS A 307 22.43 18.23 -33.18
N MET A 308 23.02 17.12 -33.63
CA MET A 308 24.12 17.10 -34.60
C MET A 308 23.60 17.32 -36.04
N VAL A 309 22.43 17.95 -36.21
CA VAL A 309 22.06 18.56 -37.49
C VAL A 309 22.87 19.84 -37.64
N PHE A 310 23.66 19.94 -38.71
CA PHE A 310 24.39 21.17 -39.03
C PHE A 310 23.40 22.33 -39.24
N ALA A 311 23.64 23.47 -38.57
CA ALA A 311 22.80 24.64 -38.76
C ALA A 311 23.00 25.23 -40.16
N ASN A 312 21.89 25.58 -40.84
CA ASN A 312 21.94 26.36 -42.08
C ASN A 312 22.08 27.85 -41.71
N PRO A 313 23.17 28.54 -42.06
CA PRO A 313 23.35 29.94 -41.70
C PRO A 313 22.52 30.85 -42.61
N ASP A 314 22.03 31.96 -42.06
CA ASP A 314 21.40 33.05 -42.83
C ASP A 314 22.45 33.73 -43.71
N ARG A 315 22.40 33.49 -45.03
CA ARG A 315 23.45 33.87 -45.98
C ARG A 315 22.94 34.85 -47.05
N VAL A 316 23.75 35.87 -47.38
CA VAL A 316 23.54 36.73 -48.56
C VAL A 316 23.71 35.90 -49.82
N TYR A 317 22.70 35.83 -50.68
CA TYR A 317 22.59 34.84 -51.77
C TYR A 317 23.72 34.93 -52.81
N CYS A 318 24.60 33.93 -52.83
CA CYS A 318 25.57 33.69 -53.89
C CYS A 318 25.45 32.24 -54.38
N ARG A 319 24.82 32.04 -55.54
CA ARG A 319 24.54 30.68 -56.08
C ARG A 319 25.78 29.81 -56.20
N LYS A 320 26.89 30.37 -56.72
CA LYS A 320 28.14 29.62 -56.90
C LYS A 320 28.83 29.34 -55.56
N GLY A 321 28.90 30.35 -54.68
CA GLY A 321 29.43 30.18 -53.34
C GLY A 321 28.69 29.10 -52.55
N GLN A 322 27.37 29.03 -52.70
CA GLN A 322 26.54 27.97 -52.13
C GLN A 322 26.87 26.59 -52.72
N TYR A 323 26.97 26.48 -54.05
CA TYR A 323 27.24 25.20 -54.72
C TYR A 323 28.62 24.62 -54.35
N GLU A 324 29.68 25.42 -54.47
CA GLU A 324 31.06 24.98 -54.24
C GLU A 324 31.32 24.69 -52.74
N SER A 325 30.78 25.51 -51.83
CA SER A 325 30.93 25.26 -50.39
C SER A 325 30.13 24.04 -49.94
N SER A 326 28.94 23.81 -50.50
CA SER A 326 28.10 22.65 -50.13
C SER A 326 28.79 21.33 -50.46
N GLY A 327 29.45 21.21 -51.60
CA GLY A 327 30.18 19.99 -51.98
C GLY A 327 31.33 19.68 -51.02
N LYS A 328 32.16 20.69 -50.72
CA LYS A 328 33.29 20.57 -49.79
C LYS A 328 32.84 20.25 -48.37
N PHE A 329 31.78 20.91 -47.92
CA PHE A 329 31.22 20.68 -46.59
C PHE A 329 30.59 19.28 -46.46
N SER A 330 29.89 18.81 -47.50
CA SER A 330 29.29 17.46 -47.49
C SER A 330 30.33 16.35 -47.33
N ALA A 331 31.54 16.53 -47.88
CA ALA A 331 32.64 15.60 -47.68
C ALA A 331 33.11 15.58 -46.22
N LEU A 332 33.25 16.74 -45.57
CA LEU A 332 33.61 16.84 -44.15
C LEU A 332 32.53 16.23 -43.25
N GLU A 333 31.25 16.51 -43.54
CA GLU A 333 30.12 15.89 -42.85
C GLU A 333 30.14 14.36 -42.96
N ALA A 334 30.38 13.82 -44.16
CA ALA A 334 30.44 12.38 -44.38
C ALA A 334 31.55 11.73 -43.53
N ILE A 335 32.72 12.37 -43.44
CA ILE A 335 33.84 11.89 -42.61
C ILE A 335 33.46 11.89 -41.13
N ILE A 336 32.87 12.97 -40.62
CA ILE A 336 32.45 13.07 -39.21
C ILE A 336 31.41 11.99 -38.88
N ARG A 337 30.44 11.75 -39.78
CA ARG A 337 29.42 10.70 -39.62
C ARG A 337 30.00 9.29 -39.51
N THR A 338 31.16 9.01 -40.11
CA THR A 338 31.79 7.68 -39.96
C THR A 338 32.20 7.38 -38.51
N HIS A 339 32.48 8.42 -37.73
CA HIS A 339 32.85 8.32 -36.31
C HIS A 339 31.64 8.26 -35.37
N GLU A 340 30.44 8.61 -35.85
CA GLU A 340 29.19 8.63 -35.04
C GLU A 340 28.56 7.23 -34.87
N LYS A 341 28.88 6.27 -35.76
CA LYS A 341 28.27 4.93 -35.79
C LYS A 341 28.36 4.18 -34.46
N GLU A 342 29.48 4.30 -33.76
CA GLU A 342 29.65 3.64 -32.45
C GLU A 342 28.72 4.25 -31.39
N LEU A 343 28.44 5.56 -31.48
CA LEU A 343 27.52 6.24 -30.56
C LEU A 343 26.07 5.84 -30.82
N ASP A 344 25.66 5.75 -32.09
CA ASP A 344 24.33 5.29 -32.48
C ASP A 344 24.05 3.88 -31.94
N ASP A 345 25.04 2.98 -32.00
CA ASP A 345 24.92 1.64 -31.48
C ASP A 345 24.73 1.61 -29.96
N VAL A 346 25.45 2.45 -29.21
CA VAL A 346 25.27 2.58 -27.75
C VAL A 346 23.88 3.10 -27.43
N VAL A 347 23.39 4.14 -28.11
CA VAL A 347 22.04 4.70 -27.91
C VAL A 347 20.96 3.68 -28.24
N ARG A 348 21.12 2.93 -29.33
CA ARG A 348 20.19 1.86 -29.71
C ARG A 348 20.11 0.77 -28.63
N GLN A 349 21.26 0.33 -28.11
CA GLN A 349 21.32 -0.66 -27.03
C GLN A 349 20.70 -0.14 -25.73
N ARG A 350 20.88 1.14 -25.40
CA ARG A 350 20.24 1.78 -24.24
C ARG A 350 18.72 1.60 -24.23
N ASN A 351 18.10 1.66 -25.40
CA ASN A 351 16.65 1.58 -25.58
C ASN A 351 16.07 0.16 -25.44
N GLU A 352 16.93 -0.85 -25.31
CA GLU A 352 16.52 -2.22 -24.97
C GLU A 352 16.25 -2.37 -23.46
N TYR A 353 16.76 -1.46 -22.62
CA TYR A 353 16.55 -1.45 -21.17
C TYR A 353 15.36 -0.56 -20.76
N THR A 354 14.45 -1.11 -19.97
CA THR A 354 13.25 -0.42 -19.47
C THR A 354 13.12 -0.52 -17.96
N GLU A 355 12.20 0.25 -17.36
CA GLU A 355 11.82 0.11 -15.94
C GLU A 355 11.35 -1.30 -15.59
N ARG A 356 10.83 -2.06 -16.57
CA ARG A 356 10.31 -3.41 -16.36
C ARG A 356 11.33 -4.51 -16.69
N GLY A 357 12.59 -4.15 -16.90
CA GLY A 357 13.62 -5.11 -17.32
C GLY A 357 14.10 -4.90 -18.76
N PHE A 358 14.89 -5.87 -19.22
CA PHE A 358 15.38 -5.94 -20.59
C PHE A 358 14.29 -6.50 -21.51
N LYS A 359 13.98 -5.83 -22.62
CA LYS A 359 12.82 -6.14 -23.48
C LYS A 359 12.75 -7.59 -23.98
N ARG A 360 13.89 -8.27 -24.12
CA ARG A 360 13.98 -9.63 -24.66
C ARG A 360 14.07 -10.72 -23.61
N ASN A 361 14.00 -10.38 -22.32
CA ASN A 361 14.00 -11.38 -21.27
C ASN A 361 12.56 -11.73 -20.90
N ASP A 362 12.25 -13.03 -20.87
CA ASP A 362 10.94 -13.60 -20.50
C ASP A 362 10.63 -13.46 -19.00
N GLY A 363 10.85 -12.27 -18.39
CA GLY A 363 10.66 -12.02 -16.96
C GLY A 363 11.81 -12.44 -16.05
N LYS A 364 12.96 -12.84 -16.61
CA LYS A 364 14.13 -13.31 -15.85
C LYS A 364 15.07 -12.17 -15.45
N TYR A 365 14.86 -11.57 -14.28
CA TYR A 365 15.67 -10.46 -13.76
C TYR A 365 17.18 -10.77 -13.68
N TYR A 366 17.59 -12.01 -13.40
CA TYR A 366 19.01 -12.35 -13.32
C TYR A 366 19.78 -12.07 -14.62
N LYS A 367 19.21 -12.39 -15.78
CA LYS A 367 19.82 -12.07 -17.08
C LYS A 367 19.85 -10.56 -17.32
N SER A 368 18.80 -9.86 -16.89
CA SER A 368 18.71 -8.41 -17.03
C SER A 368 19.74 -7.66 -16.19
N VAL A 369 20.04 -8.14 -14.97
CA VAL A 369 21.06 -7.56 -14.07
C VAL A 369 22.47 -7.67 -14.65
N GLU A 370 22.84 -8.85 -15.15
CA GLU A 370 24.16 -9.08 -15.76
C GLU A 370 24.35 -8.20 -17.00
N GLN A 371 23.36 -8.20 -17.90
CA GLN A 371 23.40 -7.41 -19.14
C GLN A 371 23.50 -5.90 -18.88
N ILE A 372 22.68 -5.36 -17.96
CA ILE A 372 22.71 -3.92 -17.69
C ILE A 372 24.03 -3.50 -17.01
N LYS A 373 24.60 -4.37 -16.17
CA LYS A 373 25.90 -4.13 -15.54
C LYS A 373 27.02 -4.05 -16.57
N GLU A 374 27.14 -5.05 -17.45
CA GLU A 374 28.11 -5.04 -18.55
C GLU A 374 27.97 -3.81 -19.44
N TYR A 375 26.73 -3.41 -19.73
CA TYR A 375 26.44 -2.24 -20.54
C TYR A 375 26.86 -0.92 -19.86
N ILE A 376 26.58 -0.76 -18.56
CA ILE A 376 27.02 0.41 -17.76
C ILE A 376 28.54 0.51 -17.72
N ASP A 377 29.25 -0.62 -17.54
CA ASP A 377 30.71 -0.65 -17.52
C ASP A 377 31.30 -0.20 -18.86
N LYS A 378 30.71 -0.63 -19.99
CA LYS A 378 31.10 -0.21 -21.34
C LYS A 378 30.95 1.29 -21.57
N ILE A 379 29.85 1.90 -21.10
CA ILE A 379 29.64 3.36 -21.24
C ILE A 379 30.69 4.13 -20.44
N SER A 380 31.00 3.68 -19.23
CA SER A 380 31.83 4.43 -18.27
C SER A 380 33.29 4.61 -18.72
N GLN A 381 33.83 3.73 -19.58
CA GLN A 381 35.27 3.71 -19.85
C GLN A 381 35.74 4.65 -20.96
N ASN A 382 34.93 4.93 -22.00
CA ASN A 382 35.40 5.71 -23.17
C ASN A 382 34.31 6.51 -23.91
N PHE A 383 33.03 6.38 -23.51
CA PHE A 383 31.93 6.94 -24.30
C PHE A 383 31.84 8.47 -24.23
N MET A 384 31.90 9.05 -23.02
CA MET A 384 31.75 10.49 -22.82
C MET A 384 32.86 11.29 -23.49
N GLN A 385 34.11 10.81 -23.42
CA GLN A 385 35.25 11.46 -24.09
C GLN A 385 35.08 11.46 -25.62
N LYS A 386 34.61 10.36 -26.21
CA LYS A 386 34.33 10.29 -27.66
C LYS A 386 33.21 11.24 -28.07
N TYR A 387 32.14 11.29 -27.28
CA TYR A 387 31.03 12.21 -27.50
C TYR A 387 31.46 13.69 -27.44
N ASP A 388 32.24 14.08 -26.43
CA ASP A 388 32.75 15.45 -26.30
C ASP A 388 33.64 15.84 -27.50
N THR A 389 34.50 14.92 -27.91
CA THR A 389 35.39 15.12 -29.08
C THR A 389 34.60 15.32 -30.37
N LEU A 390 33.58 14.48 -30.63
CA LEU A 390 32.70 14.62 -31.79
C LEU A 390 31.93 15.95 -31.77
N SER A 391 31.47 16.37 -30.58
CA SER A 391 30.81 17.67 -30.41
C SER A 391 31.73 18.83 -30.80
N VAL A 392 33.02 18.75 -30.47
CA VAL A 392 34.03 19.74 -30.89
C VAL A 392 34.25 19.69 -32.40
N MET A 393 34.42 18.51 -33.00
CA MET A 393 34.60 18.34 -34.44
C MET A 393 33.44 18.95 -35.24
N LYS A 394 32.20 18.75 -34.79
CA LYS A 394 31.02 19.35 -35.42
C LYS A 394 31.06 20.87 -35.42
N LYS A 395 31.36 21.50 -34.26
CA LYS A 395 31.46 22.96 -34.15
C LYS A 395 32.51 23.53 -35.11
N ILE A 396 33.64 22.83 -35.25
CA ILE A 396 34.70 23.22 -36.18
C ILE A 396 34.22 23.10 -37.62
N ALA A 397 33.52 22.02 -37.98
CA ALA A 397 32.95 21.87 -39.32
C ALA A 397 31.89 22.93 -39.65
N GLU A 398 31.04 23.32 -38.69
CA GLU A 398 30.11 24.44 -38.84
C GLU A 398 30.84 25.76 -39.12
N GLN A 399 31.92 26.05 -38.39
CA GLN A 399 32.78 27.21 -38.67
C GLN A 399 33.41 27.14 -40.07
N ILE A 400 33.92 25.97 -40.48
CA ILE A 400 34.49 25.76 -41.81
C ILE A 400 33.44 26.02 -42.89
N ASN A 401 32.20 25.56 -42.70
CA ASN A 401 31.11 25.80 -43.65
C ASN A 401 30.88 27.29 -43.90
N ASP A 402 30.90 28.09 -42.84
CA ASP A 402 30.71 29.55 -42.91
C ASP A 402 31.86 30.25 -43.63
N ASP A 403 33.09 29.84 -43.31
CA ASP A 403 34.26 30.41 -43.97
C ASP A 403 34.34 29.99 -45.44
N LEU A 404 34.07 28.72 -45.75
CA LEU A 404 33.97 28.22 -47.13
C LEU A 404 33.00 29.07 -47.94
N TYR A 405 31.80 29.27 -47.43
CA TYR A 405 30.80 30.08 -48.13
C TYR A 405 31.31 31.49 -48.40
N TYR A 406 31.85 32.16 -47.37
CA TYR A 406 32.37 33.52 -47.53
C TYR A 406 33.49 33.59 -48.57
N ILE A 407 34.45 32.66 -48.51
CA ILE A 407 35.59 32.60 -49.42
C ILE A 407 35.13 32.39 -50.85
N GLU A 408 34.26 31.40 -51.09
CA GLU A 408 33.76 31.09 -52.43
C GLU A 408 32.93 32.27 -52.98
N CYS A 409 32.16 32.97 -52.14
CA CYS A 409 31.44 34.19 -52.53
C CYS A 409 32.37 35.36 -52.90
N SER A 410 33.49 35.49 -52.19
CA SER A 410 34.33 36.69 -52.24
C SER A 410 35.43 36.59 -53.30
N TYR A 411 36.06 35.41 -53.41
CA TYR A 411 37.19 35.18 -54.30
C TYR A 411 36.79 34.75 -55.71
N THR A 412 35.58 34.23 -55.90
CA THR A 412 35.09 33.84 -57.23
C THR A 412 34.17 34.92 -57.80
N TYR A 413 34.30 35.23 -59.10
CA TYR A 413 33.45 36.21 -59.80
C TYR A 413 32.82 35.61 -61.06
N TYR A 414 31.64 36.10 -61.45
CA TYR A 414 30.89 35.65 -62.63
C TYR A 414 30.92 36.70 -63.73
N THR A 415 31.54 36.40 -64.88
CA THR A 415 31.36 37.17 -66.12
C THR A 415 30.57 36.34 -67.14
N GLY A 416 29.31 36.70 -67.38
CA GLY A 416 28.57 36.30 -68.60
C GLY A 416 27.70 35.04 -68.51
N GLN A 417 26.49 35.14 -69.07
CA GLN A 417 25.60 34.00 -69.30
C GLN A 417 26.29 32.95 -70.19
N GLN A 418 26.11 31.67 -69.83
CA GLN A 418 26.56 30.45 -70.53
C GLN A 418 28.05 30.09 -70.43
N GLY A 419 28.31 29.05 -69.63
CA GLY A 419 29.50 28.21 -69.72
C GLY A 419 30.41 28.31 -68.50
N TYR A 420 30.44 27.24 -67.70
CA TYR A 420 31.44 27.05 -66.65
C TYR A 420 32.85 27.04 -67.28
N LYS A 421 33.57 28.16 -67.27
CA LYS A 421 34.99 28.22 -67.62
C LYS A 421 35.78 29.05 -66.61
N ASP A 422 36.77 28.36 -66.04
CA ASP A 422 37.94 28.76 -65.24
C ASP A 422 37.76 29.68 -64.04
N ASN A 423 38.06 29.13 -62.86
CA ASN A 423 38.21 29.85 -61.59
C ASN A 423 39.38 30.84 -61.67
N VAL A 424 39.10 32.08 -62.06
CA VAL A 424 40.09 33.16 -61.98
C VAL A 424 39.77 34.04 -60.76
N PRO A 425 40.53 33.91 -59.66
CA PRO A 425 40.30 34.76 -58.50
C PRO A 425 40.62 36.23 -58.84
N GLY A 426 39.69 37.12 -58.53
CA GLY A 426 39.85 38.57 -58.75
C GLY A 426 40.88 39.23 -57.84
N LYS A 427 41.26 38.56 -56.74
CA LYS A 427 42.28 38.95 -55.76
C LYS A 427 43.02 37.72 -55.24
N HIS A 428 44.29 37.89 -54.83
CA HIS A 428 45.15 36.87 -54.22
C HIS A 428 45.13 35.50 -54.92
N LYS A 429 45.57 35.50 -56.18
CA LYS A 429 45.46 34.34 -57.07
C LYS A 429 46.25 33.13 -56.59
N ASN A 430 47.46 33.32 -56.07
CA ASN A 430 48.28 32.20 -55.66
C ASN A 430 47.79 31.64 -54.31
N ALA A 431 47.37 32.50 -53.39
CA ALA A 431 46.78 32.08 -52.12
C ALA A 431 45.46 31.31 -52.32
N TYR A 432 44.59 31.74 -53.25
CA TYR A 432 43.35 31.03 -53.55
C TYR A 432 43.57 29.66 -54.20
N LYS A 433 44.52 29.55 -55.12
CA LYS A 433 44.90 28.25 -55.69
C LYS A 433 45.47 27.31 -54.62
N ALA A 434 46.34 27.84 -53.76
CA ALA A 434 46.90 27.07 -52.64
C ALA A 434 45.81 26.66 -51.63
N TYR A 435 44.82 27.51 -51.39
CA TYR A 435 43.67 27.21 -50.53
C TYR A 435 42.88 26.00 -51.05
N ILE A 436 42.53 25.98 -52.34
CA ILE A 436 41.84 24.84 -52.95
C ILE A 436 42.68 23.56 -52.82
N SER A 437 43.94 23.61 -53.25
CA SER A 437 44.82 22.44 -53.22
C SER A 437 45.04 21.90 -51.81
N THR A 438 45.19 22.79 -50.82
CA THR A 438 45.40 22.39 -49.42
C THR A 438 44.13 21.84 -48.77
N THR A 439 42.97 22.42 -49.06
CA THR A 439 41.69 21.93 -48.51
C THR A 439 41.29 20.58 -49.11
N GLU A 440 41.55 20.36 -50.40
CA GLU A 440 41.41 19.04 -51.05
C GLU A 440 42.35 18.01 -50.40
N TYR A 441 43.62 18.36 -50.23
CA TYR A 441 44.62 17.51 -49.55
C TYR A 441 44.18 17.11 -48.13
N LEU A 442 43.73 18.07 -47.32
CA LEU A 442 43.26 17.80 -45.97
C LEU A 442 42.02 16.88 -45.98
N THR A 443 41.08 17.12 -46.90
CA THR A 443 39.85 16.32 -47.01
C THR A 443 40.17 14.86 -47.35
N SER A 444 40.97 14.61 -48.38
CA SER A 444 41.35 13.26 -48.77
C SER A 444 42.13 12.51 -47.69
N ASN A 445 42.97 13.22 -46.92
CA ASN A 445 43.77 12.58 -45.87
C ASN A 445 43.02 12.36 -44.56
N MET A 446 41.83 12.96 -44.38
CA MET A 446 40.96 12.71 -43.24
C MET A 446 40.21 11.38 -43.36
N GLU A 447 40.05 10.83 -44.58
CA GLU A 447 39.40 9.54 -44.80
C GLU A 447 40.17 8.40 -44.10
N GLY A 448 39.45 7.59 -43.31
CA GLY A 448 40.01 6.44 -42.60
C GLY A 448 40.89 6.77 -41.38
N LYS A 449 41.01 8.03 -41.00
CA LYS A 449 41.73 8.46 -39.78
C LYS A 449 40.90 8.23 -38.53
N ASN A 450 41.57 8.07 -37.38
CA ASN A 450 40.88 7.96 -36.10
C ASN A 450 40.37 9.31 -35.59
N LEU A 451 39.53 9.30 -34.55
CA LEU A 451 38.86 10.48 -34.02
C LEU A 451 39.82 11.65 -33.69
N SER A 452 40.96 11.37 -33.05
CA SER A 452 41.94 12.39 -32.66
C SER A 452 42.69 12.97 -33.86
N GLU A 453 43.03 12.12 -34.82
CA GLU A 453 43.69 12.52 -36.07
C GLU A 453 42.74 13.39 -36.93
N THR A 454 41.48 12.97 -37.08
CA THR A 454 40.47 13.74 -37.82
C THR A 454 40.23 15.10 -37.18
N LEU A 455 40.12 15.19 -35.84
CA LEU A 455 39.98 16.48 -35.14
C LEU A 455 41.15 17.42 -35.46
N THR A 456 42.38 16.91 -35.42
CA THR A 456 43.59 17.71 -35.69
C THR A 456 43.57 18.28 -37.11
N MET A 457 43.18 17.46 -38.09
CA MET A 457 43.10 17.90 -39.50
C MET A 457 41.94 18.87 -39.75
N LEU A 458 40.80 18.70 -39.07
CA LEU A 458 39.70 19.67 -39.10
C LEU A 458 40.12 21.02 -38.54
N GLN A 459 40.89 21.05 -37.45
CA GLN A 459 41.41 22.29 -36.87
C GLN A 459 42.36 23.02 -37.85
N GLN A 460 43.20 22.26 -38.56
CA GLN A 460 44.05 22.82 -39.62
C GLN A 460 43.21 23.40 -40.75
N TYR A 461 42.19 22.67 -41.22
CA TYR A 461 41.27 23.15 -42.26
C TYR A 461 40.60 24.45 -41.83
N ALA A 462 40.02 24.49 -40.63
CA ALA A 462 39.37 25.67 -40.08
C ALA A 462 40.31 26.88 -40.00
N THR A 463 41.55 26.66 -39.55
CA THR A 463 42.57 27.72 -39.48
C THR A 463 42.83 28.33 -40.87
N ILE A 464 42.98 27.48 -41.89
CA ILE A 464 43.25 27.90 -43.27
C ILE A 464 42.06 28.67 -43.85
N SER A 465 40.84 28.17 -43.67
CA SER A 465 39.62 28.84 -44.11
C SER A 465 39.44 30.19 -43.41
N SER A 466 39.60 30.27 -42.09
CA SER A 466 39.50 31.54 -41.37
C SER A 466 40.56 32.56 -41.82
N LYS A 467 41.80 32.13 -42.07
CA LYS A 467 42.85 33.01 -42.62
C LYS A 467 42.50 33.51 -44.02
N MET A 468 42.06 32.62 -44.90
CA MET A 468 41.70 32.98 -46.26
C MET A 468 40.53 33.98 -46.30
N ARG A 469 39.53 33.80 -45.43
CA ARG A 469 38.45 34.77 -45.23
C ARG A 469 38.98 36.13 -44.77
N LYS A 470 39.86 36.15 -43.77
CA LYS A 470 40.48 37.39 -43.24
C LYS A 470 41.28 38.13 -44.31
N TRP A 471 42.07 37.42 -45.11
CA TRP A 471 42.97 38.00 -46.11
C TRP A 471 42.28 38.69 -47.27
N TYR A 472 41.00 38.41 -47.54
CA TYR A 472 40.27 38.97 -48.69
C TYR A 472 40.35 40.50 -48.80
N ASN A 473 40.32 41.17 -47.65
CA ASN A 473 40.36 42.64 -47.55
C ASN A 473 41.77 43.19 -47.23
N MET A 474 42.80 42.34 -47.20
CA MET A 474 44.16 42.71 -46.80
C MET A 474 45.14 42.69 -47.97
N LYS A 475 46.28 43.38 -47.83
CA LYS A 475 47.37 43.33 -48.82
C LYS A 475 48.37 42.24 -48.46
N ILE A 476 48.25 41.07 -49.08
CA ILE A 476 49.08 39.89 -48.75
C ILE A 476 50.24 39.63 -49.72
N THR A 477 50.85 40.68 -50.27
CA THR A 477 51.90 40.56 -51.31
C THR A 477 53.09 39.65 -50.92
N PRO A 478 53.64 39.70 -49.69
CA PRO A 478 54.72 38.79 -49.28
C PRO A 478 54.28 37.32 -49.30
N ILE A 479 53.09 37.04 -48.79
CA ILE A 479 52.50 35.69 -48.71
C ILE A 479 52.19 35.16 -50.11
N GLU A 480 51.66 36.00 -51.02
CA GLU A 480 51.45 35.65 -52.44
C GLU A 480 52.74 35.20 -53.13
N LYS A 481 53.88 35.82 -52.82
CA LYS A 481 55.18 35.41 -53.35
C LYS A 481 55.63 34.05 -52.81
N LEU A 482 55.26 33.69 -51.59
CA LEU A 482 55.54 32.37 -51.02
C LEU A 482 54.72 31.30 -51.74
N PHE A 483 53.42 31.52 -51.92
CA PHE A 483 52.55 30.57 -52.64
C PHE A 483 52.93 30.41 -54.10
N LYS A 484 53.45 31.45 -54.77
CA LYS A 484 53.94 31.33 -56.15
C LYS A 484 55.11 30.35 -56.31
N LYS A 485 55.88 30.08 -55.24
CA LYS A 485 57.09 29.24 -55.30
C LYS A 485 56.83 27.75 -55.13
N THR A 486 55.60 27.34 -54.79
CA THR A 486 55.28 25.93 -54.51
C THR A 486 53.87 25.57 -54.93
N GLU A 487 53.74 24.41 -55.56
CA GLU A 487 52.46 23.78 -55.88
C GLU A 487 52.20 22.52 -55.02
N ILE A 488 53.09 22.23 -54.05
CA ILE A 488 53.00 21.06 -53.17
C ILE A 488 52.07 21.38 -51.99
N PRO A 489 50.94 20.65 -51.80
CA PRO A 489 49.94 20.96 -50.78
C PRO A 489 50.49 21.01 -49.35
N GLU A 490 51.41 20.13 -48.97
CA GLU A 490 52.02 20.12 -47.63
C GLU A 490 52.84 21.39 -47.36
N THR A 491 53.56 21.86 -48.38
CA THR A 491 54.35 23.08 -48.25
C THR A 491 53.42 24.30 -48.21
N GLN A 492 52.33 24.28 -48.98
CA GLN A 492 51.30 25.31 -48.96
C GLN A 492 50.57 25.36 -47.60
N LEU A 493 50.23 24.21 -47.03
CA LEU A 493 49.70 24.07 -45.68
C LEU A 493 50.65 24.71 -44.67
N ASN A 494 51.94 24.40 -44.72
CA ASN A 494 52.93 24.98 -43.82
C ASN A 494 53.03 26.51 -43.97
N ILE A 495 52.89 27.04 -45.19
CA ILE A 495 52.81 28.50 -45.43
C ILE A 495 51.57 29.08 -44.74
N PHE A 496 50.38 28.48 -44.93
CA PHE A 496 49.16 28.91 -44.26
C PHE A 496 49.27 28.86 -42.74
N MET A 497 49.92 27.85 -42.16
CA MET A 497 50.01 27.71 -40.70
C MET A 497 50.95 28.76 -40.09
N ASN A 498 52.11 29.02 -40.72
CA ASN A 498 53.18 29.82 -40.10
C ASN A 498 53.23 31.29 -40.52
N ASN A 499 52.42 31.72 -41.50
CA ASN A 499 52.40 33.10 -41.97
C ASN A 499 51.03 33.72 -41.74
N ASP A 500 51.01 35.00 -41.36
CA ASP A 500 49.81 35.84 -41.36
C ASP A 500 50.22 37.28 -41.70
N VAL A 501 49.23 38.13 -41.96
CA VAL A 501 49.43 39.57 -42.09
C VAL A 501 49.43 40.16 -40.69
N GLU A 502 50.43 40.99 -40.37
CA GLU A 502 50.45 41.80 -39.13
C GLU A 502 49.20 42.68 -39.02
#